data_AF-W5NWN9-F1
#
_entry.id   AF-W5NWN9-F1
#
_cell.length_a   1.000
_cell.length_b   1.000
_cell.length_c   1.000
_cell.angle_alpha   90.00
_cell.angle_beta   90.00
_cell.angle_gamma   90.00
#
_symmetry.space_group_name_H-M   'P 1'
#
loop_
_entity.id
_entity.type
_entity.pdbx_description
1 polymer ?
#
loop_
_entity_poly.entity_id
_entity_poly.type
_entity_poly.pdbx_seq_one_letter_code
_entity_poly.pdbx_strand_id
1 'polypeptide(L)'
;MRCSCISQTHPHLPFLLQTPLLDDPVFIHPSSVLFKELPEFVVYQEIVETTKMYMKGVSTVDMQWIPVLLPSYCQFDKPLEEPPPTYCPEKGRMLCHRASVFYRVGWPLPAVQVDFPEGLDCYKHFARVLLEGQVFPKLASYKGCLLSSPSTMLKTWARLQPRTESLLRALVAKKANCRDALLVAWSKNPKYLLTEYLEWLPQAVHADVEKAWPPTGDH
;
A
#
# COMPACT_ATOMS: atom_id res chain seq x y z
N MET A 1 -4.68 -17.07 -15.83
CA MET A 1 -4.43 -15.92 -16.74
C MET A 1 -2.95 -15.57 -16.66
N ARG A 2 -2.25 -15.51 -17.80
CA ARG A 2 -0.89 -14.92 -17.82
C ARG A 2 -1.09 -13.41 -17.86
N CYS A 3 -0.59 -12.70 -16.85
CA CYS A 3 -0.86 -11.28 -16.60
C CYS A 3 -0.32 -10.28 -17.64
N SER A 4 0.34 -10.77 -18.70
CA SER A 4 0.85 -9.98 -19.82
C SER A 4 -0.20 -9.71 -20.91
N CYS A 5 -1.41 -10.24 -20.75
CA CYS A 5 -2.46 -10.22 -21.78
C CYS A 5 -3.45 -9.07 -21.57
N ILE A 6 -2.99 -7.84 -21.33
CA ILE A 6 -3.84 -6.64 -21.26
C ILE A 6 -3.66 -5.77 -22.51
N SER A 7 -4.71 -5.07 -22.90
CA SER A 7 -4.68 -4.13 -24.02
C SER A 7 -5.53 -2.90 -23.73
N GLN A 8 -5.07 -1.74 -24.23
CA GLN A 8 -5.81 -0.49 -24.19
C GLN A 8 -6.21 -0.07 -25.60
N THR A 9 -7.43 0.43 -25.73
CA THR A 9 -7.96 1.02 -26.96
C THR A 9 -7.21 2.30 -27.32
N HIS A 10 -6.85 2.45 -28.60
CA HIS A 10 -6.10 3.60 -29.08
C HIS A 10 -6.93 4.88 -28.99
N PRO A 11 -6.39 5.99 -28.44
CA PRO A 11 -7.17 7.21 -28.14
C PRO A 11 -7.91 7.82 -29.35
N HIS A 12 -7.37 7.64 -30.55
CA HIS A 12 -7.93 8.20 -31.78
C HIS A 12 -8.53 7.15 -32.73
N LEU A 13 -8.37 5.86 -32.44
CA LEU A 13 -8.75 4.77 -33.35
C LEU A 13 -9.37 3.61 -32.54
N PRO A 14 -10.68 3.64 -32.26
CA PRO A 14 -11.31 2.79 -31.24
C PRO A 14 -11.34 1.29 -31.58
N PHE A 15 -11.04 0.92 -32.83
CA PHE A 15 -10.93 -0.47 -33.26
C PHE A 15 -9.51 -1.05 -33.10
N LEU A 16 -8.52 -0.19 -32.85
CA LEU A 16 -7.13 -0.58 -32.64
C LEU A 16 -6.87 -0.63 -31.14
N LEU A 17 -6.27 -1.73 -30.70
CA LEU A 17 -5.78 -1.86 -29.35
C LEU A 17 -4.25 -2.04 -29.37
N GLN A 18 -3.61 -1.48 -28.35
CA GLN A 18 -2.18 -1.63 -28.11
C GLN A 18 -1.95 -2.64 -26.99
N THR A 19 -0.88 -3.43 -27.10
CA THR A 19 -0.45 -4.36 -26.04
C THR A 19 0.98 -4.03 -25.62
N PRO A 20 1.42 -4.38 -24.40
CA PRO A 20 2.82 -4.19 -23.98
C PRO A 20 3.80 -5.19 -24.61
N LEU A 21 3.31 -6.22 -25.31
CA LEU A 21 4.11 -7.32 -25.84
C LEU A 21 4.44 -7.18 -27.33
N LEU A 22 3.63 -6.43 -28.08
CA LEU A 22 3.70 -6.29 -29.52
C LEU A 22 3.64 -4.82 -29.89
N ASP A 23 4.46 -4.42 -30.87
CA ASP A 23 4.42 -3.06 -31.44
C ASP A 23 3.25 -2.91 -32.44
N ASP A 24 2.87 -4.01 -33.11
CA ASP A 24 1.76 -4.01 -34.05
C ASP A 24 0.39 -3.90 -33.34
N PRO A 25 -0.57 -3.18 -33.93
CA PRO A 25 -1.90 -3.08 -33.37
C PRO A 25 -2.65 -4.41 -33.41
N VAL A 26 -3.43 -4.68 -32.36
CA VAL A 26 -4.28 -5.86 -32.24
C VAL A 26 -5.75 -5.48 -32.27
N PHE A 27 -6.59 -6.43 -32.67
CA PHE A 27 -8.03 -6.23 -32.83
C PHE A 27 -8.81 -7.25 -32.02
N ILE A 28 -9.99 -6.87 -31.52
CA ILE A 28 -10.92 -7.87 -30.96
C ILE A 28 -11.40 -8.79 -32.10
N HIS A 29 -11.35 -10.11 -31.91
CA HIS A 29 -11.80 -11.05 -32.93
C HIS A 29 -13.29 -10.83 -33.26
N PRO A 30 -13.73 -10.86 -34.54
CA PRO A 30 -15.12 -10.57 -34.92
C PRO A 30 -16.19 -11.49 -34.30
N SER A 31 -15.79 -12.68 -33.87
CA SER A 31 -16.69 -13.62 -33.15
C SER A 31 -16.86 -13.31 -31.66
N SER A 32 -16.11 -12.34 -31.12
CA SER A 32 -16.24 -11.94 -29.72
C SER A 32 -17.52 -11.14 -29.50
N VAL A 33 -18.19 -11.38 -28.37
CA VAL A 33 -19.34 -10.58 -27.95
C VAL A 33 -18.97 -9.10 -27.73
N LEU A 34 -17.70 -8.82 -27.41
CA LEU A 34 -17.18 -7.46 -27.20
C LEU A 34 -16.76 -6.75 -28.50
N PHE A 35 -16.93 -7.38 -29.67
CA PHE A 35 -16.46 -6.81 -30.95
C PHE A 35 -17.08 -5.44 -31.27
N LYS A 36 -18.33 -5.20 -30.84
CA LYS A 36 -19.04 -3.92 -31.05
C LYS A 36 -18.97 -2.97 -29.85
N GLU A 37 -18.63 -3.47 -28.67
CA GLU A 37 -18.63 -2.70 -27.41
C GLU A 37 -17.41 -1.80 -27.26
N LEU A 38 -16.29 -2.17 -27.90
CA LEU A 38 -15.03 -1.40 -27.91
C LEU A 38 -14.62 -0.83 -26.53
N PRO A 39 -14.54 -1.68 -25.48
CA PRO A 39 -14.14 -1.25 -24.15
C PRO A 39 -12.74 -0.63 -24.12
N GLU A 40 -12.48 0.25 -23.16
CA GLU A 40 -11.18 0.93 -23.05
C GLU A 40 -10.03 -0.03 -22.72
N PHE A 41 -10.24 -0.92 -21.75
CA PHE A 41 -9.28 -1.94 -21.34
C PHE A 41 -9.87 -3.34 -21.45
N VAL A 42 -9.07 -4.25 -21.97
CA VAL A 42 -9.41 -5.67 -22.05
C VAL A 42 -8.26 -6.55 -21.63
N VAL A 43 -8.61 -7.72 -21.12
CA VAL A 43 -7.70 -8.86 -21.08
C VAL A 43 -8.09 -9.88 -22.12
N TYR A 44 -7.11 -10.62 -22.64
CA TYR A 44 -7.31 -11.66 -23.64
C TYR A 44 -6.66 -12.98 -23.22
N GLN A 45 -7.12 -14.09 -23.80
CA GLN A 45 -6.53 -15.41 -23.55
C GLN A 45 -5.33 -15.66 -24.46
N GLU A 46 -5.46 -15.30 -25.73
CA GLU A 46 -4.44 -15.50 -26.77
C GLU A 46 -4.58 -14.48 -27.90
N ILE A 47 -3.51 -14.30 -28.66
CA ILE A 47 -3.51 -13.56 -29.93
C ILE A 47 -3.27 -14.59 -31.05
N VAL A 48 -4.10 -14.53 -32.08
CA VAL A 48 -3.97 -15.37 -33.27
C VAL A 48 -3.75 -14.48 -34.49
N GLU A 49 -2.70 -14.76 -35.23
CA GLU A 49 -2.39 -14.11 -36.50
C GLU A 49 -3.13 -14.82 -37.64
N THR A 50 -3.90 -14.05 -38.42
CA THR A 50 -4.54 -14.55 -39.65
C THR A 50 -4.33 -13.54 -40.78
N THR A 51 -5.34 -12.71 -41.08
CA THR A 51 -5.19 -11.51 -41.93
C THR A 51 -4.75 -10.29 -41.13
N LYS A 52 -5.07 -10.28 -39.83
CA LYS A 52 -4.64 -9.31 -38.81
C LYS A 52 -4.34 -10.07 -37.51
N MET A 53 -3.72 -9.39 -36.56
CA MET A 53 -3.57 -9.88 -35.19
C MET A 53 -4.90 -9.75 -34.43
N TYR A 54 -5.52 -10.88 -34.07
CA TYR A 54 -6.80 -10.89 -33.37
C TYR A 54 -6.67 -11.47 -31.95
N MET A 55 -7.23 -10.76 -30.97
CA MET A 55 -7.40 -11.24 -29.61
C MET A 55 -8.62 -12.16 -29.48
N LYS A 56 -8.43 -13.33 -28.86
CA LYS A 56 -9.49 -14.27 -28.51
C LYS A 56 -9.60 -14.43 -26.99
N GLY A 57 -10.80 -14.83 -26.52
CA GLY A 57 -11.10 -14.95 -25.10
C GLY A 57 -11.03 -13.60 -24.38
N VAL A 58 -11.67 -12.57 -24.95
CA VAL A 58 -11.58 -11.19 -24.48
C VAL A 58 -12.56 -10.93 -23.34
N SER A 59 -12.12 -10.25 -22.28
CA SER A 59 -12.95 -9.75 -21.17
C SER A 59 -12.61 -8.29 -20.88
N THR A 60 -13.61 -7.51 -20.47
CA THR A 60 -13.41 -6.12 -20.03
C THR A 60 -12.68 -6.07 -18.69
N VAL A 61 -11.91 -5.00 -18.47
CA VAL A 61 -11.26 -4.69 -17.20
C VAL A 61 -11.47 -3.22 -16.87
N ASP A 62 -11.83 -2.93 -15.63
CA ASP A 62 -11.85 -1.56 -15.13
C ASP A 62 -10.41 -1.08 -14.88
N MET A 63 -10.07 0.11 -15.38
CA MET A 63 -8.75 0.72 -15.24
C MET A 63 -8.27 0.77 -13.78
N GLN A 64 -9.18 0.96 -12.82
CA GLN A 64 -8.85 1.01 -11.39
C GLN A 64 -8.41 -0.35 -10.81
N TRP A 65 -8.75 -1.47 -11.47
CA TRP A 65 -8.36 -2.80 -11.01
C TRP A 65 -6.94 -3.18 -11.43
N ILE A 66 -6.42 -2.58 -12.50
CA ILE A 66 -5.10 -2.88 -13.05
C ILE A 66 -3.99 -2.76 -11.99
N PRO A 67 -3.82 -1.62 -11.27
CA PRO A 67 -2.76 -1.50 -10.27
C PRO A 67 -2.95 -2.42 -9.06
N VAL A 68 -4.19 -2.83 -8.75
CA VAL A 68 -4.49 -3.72 -7.60
C VAL A 68 -4.23 -5.18 -7.95
N LEU A 69 -4.63 -5.62 -9.14
CA LEU A 69 -4.52 -7.01 -9.59
C LEU A 69 -3.15 -7.32 -10.20
N LEU A 70 -2.52 -6.34 -10.85
CA LEU A 70 -1.26 -6.47 -11.60
C LEU A 70 -0.16 -5.52 -11.09
N PRO A 71 0.09 -5.42 -9.77
CA PRO A 71 1.02 -4.43 -9.23
C PRO A 71 2.46 -4.60 -9.75
N SER A 72 2.88 -5.82 -10.10
CA SER A 72 4.21 -6.12 -10.66
C SER A 72 4.43 -5.52 -12.06
N TYR A 73 3.36 -5.15 -12.74
CA TYR A 73 3.37 -4.54 -14.07
C TYR A 73 3.14 -3.03 -14.02
N CYS A 74 3.04 -2.46 -12.81
CA CYS A 74 2.78 -1.04 -12.60
C CYS A 74 3.99 -0.38 -11.95
N GLN A 75 4.38 0.77 -12.48
CA GLN A 75 5.37 1.66 -11.87
C GLN A 75 4.61 2.72 -11.07
N PHE A 76 4.62 2.59 -9.75
CA PHE A 76 3.90 3.49 -8.86
C PHE A 76 4.71 4.74 -8.53
N ASP A 77 4.06 5.90 -8.56
CA ASP A 77 4.62 7.18 -8.11
C ASP A 77 4.72 7.26 -6.58
N LYS A 78 5.14 8.39 -6.03
CA LYS A 78 5.17 8.59 -4.57
C LYS A 78 3.75 8.53 -3.99
N PRO A 79 3.59 8.12 -2.70
CA PRO A 79 2.33 8.26 -1.98
C PRO A 79 1.77 9.67 -2.09
N LEU A 80 0.46 9.77 -2.36
CA LEU A 80 -0.26 11.03 -2.36
C LEU A 80 -0.38 11.59 -0.94
N GLU A 81 -0.40 12.92 -0.83
CA GLU A 81 -0.68 13.61 0.44
C GLU A 81 -2.18 13.62 0.74
N GLU A 82 -3.00 13.73 -0.30
CA GLU A 82 -4.46 13.66 -0.23
C GLU A 82 -5.00 12.56 -1.15
N PRO A 83 -5.75 11.58 -0.61
CA PRO A 83 -6.01 11.35 0.81
C PRO A 83 -4.75 10.89 1.58
N PRO A 84 -4.64 11.23 2.88
CA PRO A 84 -3.46 10.91 3.67
C PRO A 84 -3.32 9.39 3.92
N PRO A 85 -2.10 8.91 4.23
CA PRO A 85 -1.87 7.52 4.59
C PRO A 85 -2.68 7.07 5.82
N THR A 86 -3.33 5.92 5.71
CA THR A 86 -4.23 5.36 6.74
C THR A 86 -3.78 3.99 7.21
N TYR A 87 -4.07 3.64 8.46
CA TYR A 87 -3.86 2.30 8.97
C TYR A 87 -5.06 1.42 8.63
N CYS A 88 -4.81 0.19 8.18
CA CYS A 88 -5.84 -0.81 7.93
C CYS A 88 -5.84 -1.84 9.07
N PRO A 89 -6.85 -1.87 9.95
CA PRO A 89 -6.93 -2.81 11.07
C PRO A 89 -6.97 -4.27 10.64
N GLU A 90 -7.65 -4.57 9.51
CA GLU A 90 -7.75 -5.93 8.98
C GLU A 90 -6.39 -6.48 8.56
N LYS A 91 -5.66 -5.71 7.74
CA LYS A 91 -4.32 -6.08 7.24
C LYS A 91 -3.19 -5.83 8.24
N GLY A 92 -3.44 -5.03 9.29
CA GLY A 92 -2.42 -4.61 10.26
C GLY A 92 -1.30 -3.74 9.67
N ARG A 93 -1.55 -3.02 8.57
CA ARG A 93 -0.53 -2.32 7.76
C ARG A 93 -0.94 -0.89 7.43
N MET A 94 0.04 -0.05 7.12
CA MET A 94 -0.20 1.26 6.53
C MET A 94 -0.58 1.14 5.06
N LEU A 95 -1.57 1.92 4.63
CA LEU A 95 -2.02 2.07 3.25
C LEU A 95 -1.80 3.52 2.79
N CYS A 96 -1.66 3.72 1.49
CA CYS A 96 -1.67 5.04 0.85
C CYS A 96 -2.30 4.97 -0.53
N HIS A 97 -2.58 6.14 -1.10
CA HIS A 97 -3.03 6.24 -2.49
C HIS A 97 -1.82 6.55 -3.38
N ARG A 98 -1.70 5.84 -4.49
CA ARG A 98 -0.59 6.01 -5.45
C ARG A 98 -1.14 5.90 -6.86
N ALA A 99 -0.86 6.91 -7.68
CA ALA A 99 -0.98 6.79 -9.13
C ALA A 99 0.12 5.84 -9.64
N SER A 100 -0.10 5.29 -10.83
CA SER A 100 0.89 4.42 -11.46
C SER A 100 0.84 4.50 -12.96
N VAL A 101 1.86 3.95 -13.59
CA VAL A 101 1.95 3.83 -15.04
C VAL A 101 2.16 2.36 -15.39
N PHE A 102 1.45 1.87 -16.41
CA PHE A 102 1.62 0.50 -16.87
C PHE A 102 2.96 0.34 -17.63
N TYR A 103 3.70 -0.71 -17.29
CA TYR A 103 5.06 -0.93 -17.80
C TYR A 103 5.13 -0.98 -19.35
N ARG A 104 6.26 -0.53 -19.91
CA ARG A 104 6.58 -0.43 -21.37
C ARG A 104 5.75 0.54 -22.20
N VAL A 105 4.44 0.55 -22.02
CA VAL A 105 3.50 1.33 -22.84
C VAL A 105 3.14 2.68 -22.25
N GLY A 106 3.46 2.90 -20.97
CA GLY A 106 3.33 4.24 -20.39
C GLY A 106 1.90 4.66 -20.10
N TRP A 107 0.94 3.71 -20.06
CA TRP A 107 -0.46 4.05 -19.83
C TRP A 107 -0.65 4.60 -18.41
N PRO A 108 -1.17 5.83 -18.25
CA PRO A 108 -1.46 6.39 -16.94
C PRO A 108 -2.62 5.63 -16.31
N LEU A 109 -2.46 5.24 -15.04
CA LEU A 109 -3.45 4.53 -14.24
C LEU A 109 -3.85 5.39 -13.04
N PRO A 110 -5.13 5.32 -12.61
CA PRO A 110 -5.65 6.16 -11.55
C PRO A 110 -4.96 5.85 -10.22
N ALA A 111 -5.02 6.82 -9.31
CA ALA A 111 -4.58 6.58 -7.95
C ALA A 111 -5.49 5.58 -7.26
N VAL A 112 -4.90 4.52 -6.72
CA VAL A 112 -5.62 3.49 -5.97
C VAL A 112 -5.00 3.30 -4.60
N GLN A 113 -5.78 2.77 -3.66
CA GLN A 113 -5.27 2.42 -2.34
C GLN A 113 -4.42 1.15 -2.41
N VAL A 114 -3.17 1.26 -1.99
CA VAL A 114 -2.19 0.17 -1.92
C VAL A 114 -1.44 0.19 -0.60
N ASP A 115 -0.70 -0.88 -0.31
CA ASP A 115 0.19 -0.91 0.84
C ASP A 115 1.22 0.23 0.75
N PHE A 116 1.48 0.88 1.89
CA PHE A 116 2.46 1.96 1.96
C PHE A 116 3.85 1.41 1.61
N PRO A 117 4.59 2.04 0.68
CA PRO A 117 5.87 1.52 0.21
C PRO A 117 6.87 1.35 1.36
N GLU A 118 7.66 0.28 1.30
CA GLU A 118 8.74 0.07 2.28
C GLU A 118 9.73 1.23 2.27
N GLY A 119 10.17 1.63 3.45
CA GLY A 119 11.07 2.77 3.62
C GLY A 119 10.86 3.43 4.97
N LEU A 120 11.71 4.40 5.31
CA LEU A 120 11.67 5.09 6.61
C LEU A 120 10.32 5.75 6.89
N ASP A 121 9.67 6.32 5.89
CA ASP A 121 8.39 6.99 6.08
C ASP A 121 7.27 6.01 6.46
N CYS A 122 7.32 4.75 5.99
CA CYS A 122 6.40 3.70 6.43
C CYS A 122 6.48 3.51 7.96
N TYR A 123 7.69 3.43 8.51
CA TYR A 123 7.90 3.31 9.96
C TYR A 123 7.44 4.56 10.72
N LYS A 124 7.63 5.77 10.18
CA LYS A 124 7.15 7.00 10.83
C LYS A 124 5.62 7.04 10.88
N HIS A 125 4.95 6.70 9.79
CA HIS A 125 3.49 6.60 9.74
C HIS A 125 2.97 5.51 10.66
N PHE A 126 3.63 4.34 10.67
CA PHE A 126 3.29 3.24 11.57
C PHE A 126 3.48 3.61 13.04
N ALA A 127 4.59 4.26 13.40
CA ALA A 127 4.84 4.74 14.75
C ALA A 127 3.78 5.74 15.22
N ARG A 128 3.35 6.67 14.36
CA ARG A 128 2.27 7.61 14.66
C ARG A 128 0.98 6.86 15.04
N VAL A 129 0.55 5.91 14.21
CA VAL A 129 -0.72 5.18 14.47
C VAL A 129 -0.61 4.19 15.63
N LEU A 130 0.60 3.71 15.94
CA LEU A 130 0.89 2.92 17.14
C LEU A 130 0.70 3.76 18.41
N LEU A 131 1.30 4.96 18.45
CA LEU A 131 1.15 5.90 19.57
C LEU A 131 -0.30 6.37 19.75
N GLU A 132 -1.04 6.52 18.65
CA GLU A 132 -2.47 6.85 18.68
C GLU A 132 -3.36 5.68 19.15
N GLY A 133 -2.79 4.48 19.34
CA GLY A 133 -3.52 3.28 19.74
C GLY A 133 -4.36 2.63 18.65
N GLN A 134 -4.17 2.99 17.37
CA GLN A 134 -4.91 2.37 16.26
C GLN A 134 -4.44 0.94 15.99
N VAL A 135 -3.14 0.67 16.22
CA VAL A 135 -2.55 -0.67 16.02
C VAL A 135 -2.96 -1.63 17.13
N PHE A 136 -2.95 -1.13 18.38
CA PHE A 136 -3.31 -1.87 19.59
C PHE A 136 -4.22 -1.01 20.47
N PRO A 137 -5.54 -1.30 20.54
CA PRO A 137 -6.52 -0.47 21.24
C PRO A 137 -6.21 -0.19 22.72
N LYS A 138 -5.53 -1.11 23.41
CA LYS A 138 -5.07 -0.90 24.80
C LYS A 138 -4.16 0.31 24.97
N LEU A 139 -3.48 0.74 23.93
CA LEU A 139 -2.65 1.95 23.97
C LEU A 139 -3.48 3.24 23.79
N ALA A 140 -4.72 3.15 23.28
CA ALA A 140 -5.54 4.30 22.99
C ALA A 140 -5.92 5.10 24.26
N SER A 141 -6.02 4.44 25.42
CA SER A 141 -6.27 5.10 26.71
C SER A 141 -5.15 6.08 27.11
N TYR A 142 -3.93 5.88 26.62
CA TYR A 142 -2.79 6.75 26.92
C TYR A 142 -2.61 7.89 25.90
N LYS A 143 -3.35 7.89 24.78
CA LYS A 143 -3.24 8.90 23.72
C LYS A 143 -3.38 10.33 24.27
N GLY A 144 -4.27 10.54 25.23
CA GLY A 144 -4.56 11.85 25.81
C GLY A 144 -3.46 12.42 26.72
N CYS A 145 -2.54 11.57 27.21
CA CYS A 145 -1.46 11.99 28.10
C CYS A 145 -0.07 11.90 27.47
N LEU A 146 0.03 11.64 26.16
CA LEU A 146 1.31 11.66 25.45
C LEU A 146 1.99 13.02 25.60
N LEU A 147 3.28 12.99 25.94
CA LEU A 147 4.13 14.16 26.15
C LEU A 147 4.36 14.99 24.87
N SER A 148 3.98 14.47 23.71
CA SER A 148 4.02 15.16 22.41
C SER A 148 3.01 14.54 21.45
N SER A 149 2.51 15.32 20.50
CA SER A 149 1.60 14.82 19.46
C SER A 149 2.26 13.68 18.66
N PRO A 150 1.57 12.54 18.40
CA PRO A 150 2.05 11.49 17.52
C PRO A 150 2.46 11.97 16.13
N SER A 151 1.79 13.01 15.60
CA SER A 151 2.09 13.62 14.30
C SER A 151 3.50 14.20 14.22
N THR A 152 4.17 14.42 15.37
CA THR A 152 5.57 14.81 15.42
C THR A 152 6.48 13.78 14.75
N MET A 153 6.11 12.48 14.72
CA MET A 153 6.85 11.45 13.98
C MET A 153 7.01 11.76 12.49
N LEU A 154 6.10 12.54 11.90
CA LEU A 154 6.06 12.84 10.47
C LEU A 154 6.82 14.13 10.11
N LYS A 155 7.25 14.91 11.10
CA LYS A 155 7.89 16.22 10.84
C LYS A 155 9.33 16.03 10.35
N THR A 156 9.80 16.92 9.48
CA THR A 156 11.18 16.90 8.94
C THR A 156 12.24 17.03 10.03
N TRP A 157 11.92 17.75 11.11
CA TRP A 157 12.78 17.93 12.28
C TRP A 157 12.62 16.84 13.35
N ALA A 158 11.75 15.84 13.15
CA ALA A 158 11.48 14.80 14.14
C ALA A 158 12.76 14.09 14.61
N ARG A 159 13.72 13.86 13.71
CA ARG A 159 15.01 13.22 14.04
C ARG A 159 15.85 13.96 15.09
N LEU A 160 15.56 15.23 15.39
CA LEU A 160 16.28 16.01 16.39
C LEU A 160 15.73 15.81 17.81
N GLN A 161 14.54 15.22 17.94
CA GLN A 161 13.99 14.86 19.24
C GLN A 161 14.46 13.44 19.60
N PRO A 162 15.09 13.24 20.78
CA PRO A 162 15.60 11.92 21.17
C PRO A 162 14.51 10.83 21.14
N ARG A 163 13.30 11.18 21.59
CA ARG A 163 12.17 10.26 21.71
C ARG A 163 11.65 9.69 20.39
N THR A 164 11.48 10.55 19.39
CA THR A 164 11.04 10.16 18.04
C THR A 164 12.11 9.33 17.36
N GLU A 165 13.38 9.69 17.53
CA GLU A 165 14.51 8.92 17.00
C GLU A 165 14.65 7.54 17.67
N SER A 166 14.54 7.49 19.00
CA SER A 166 14.58 6.26 19.81
C SER A 166 13.54 5.25 19.30
N LEU A 167 12.27 5.66 19.24
CA LEU A 167 11.18 4.84 18.73
C LEU A 167 11.38 4.42 17.27
N LEU A 168 11.77 5.34 16.39
CA LEU A 168 11.98 5.03 14.97
C LEU A 168 13.11 4.01 14.77
N ARG A 169 14.24 4.20 15.47
CA ARG A 169 15.39 3.28 15.40
C ARG A 169 15.02 1.89 15.88
N ALA A 170 14.29 1.79 17.00
CA ALA A 170 13.85 0.50 17.53
C ALA A 170 12.91 -0.25 16.58
N LEU A 171 11.97 0.45 15.93
CA LEU A 171 11.08 -0.12 14.91
C LEU A 171 11.86 -0.62 13.68
N VAL A 172 12.77 0.20 13.15
CA VAL A 172 13.60 -0.16 11.98
C VAL A 172 14.51 -1.35 12.30
N ALA A 173 15.11 -1.40 13.49
CA ALA A 173 16.02 -2.45 13.91
C ALA A 173 15.39 -3.87 13.90
N LYS A 174 14.07 -3.97 14.10
CA LYS A 174 13.32 -5.24 14.02
C LYS A 174 12.42 -5.34 12.80
N LYS A 175 12.50 -4.38 11.87
CA LYS A 175 11.61 -4.27 10.71
C LYS A 175 10.12 -4.32 11.09
N ALA A 176 9.79 -3.70 12.22
CA ALA A 176 8.44 -3.68 12.77
C ALA A 176 7.61 -2.51 12.20
N ASN A 177 7.16 -2.63 10.96
CA ASN A 177 6.32 -1.64 10.27
C ASN A 177 4.84 -2.03 10.16
N CYS A 178 4.45 -3.15 10.76
CA CYS A 178 3.08 -3.67 10.75
C CYS A 178 2.77 -4.41 12.06
N ARG A 179 1.48 -4.61 12.35
CA ARG A 179 0.99 -5.29 13.55
C ARG A 179 1.67 -6.65 13.73
N ASP A 180 1.69 -7.46 12.67
CA ASP A 180 2.20 -8.83 12.74
C ASP A 180 3.71 -8.86 13.00
N ALA A 181 4.47 -7.92 12.43
CA ALA A 181 5.90 -7.80 12.71
C ALA A 181 6.17 -7.38 14.17
N LEU A 182 5.33 -6.52 14.76
CA LEU A 182 5.39 -6.21 16.19
C LEU A 182 5.07 -7.43 17.06
N LEU A 183 4.02 -8.18 16.73
CA LEU A 183 3.65 -9.40 17.45
C LEU A 183 4.77 -10.43 17.42
N VAL A 184 5.41 -10.64 16.27
CA VAL A 184 6.60 -11.50 16.12
C VAL A 184 7.81 -10.98 16.89
N ALA A 185 7.97 -9.66 17.00
CA ALA A 185 9.04 -9.09 17.81
C ALA A 185 8.79 -9.29 19.31
N TRP A 186 7.53 -9.13 19.77
CA TRP A 186 7.14 -9.37 21.16
C TRP A 186 7.18 -10.84 21.56
N SER A 187 6.89 -11.76 20.64
CA SER A 187 7.05 -13.21 20.92
C SER A 187 8.50 -13.59 21.20
N LYS A 188 9.48 -12.83 20.69
CA LYS A 188 10.92 -13.03 20.94
C LYS A 188 11.42 -12.25 22.15
N ASN A 189 10.93 -11.02 22.34
CA ASN A 189 11.23 -10.20 23.50
C ASN A 189 9.97 -9.45 23.93
N PRO A 190 9.27 -9.88 24.98
CA PRO A 190 8.01 -9.27 25.38
C PRO A 190 8.17 -7.82 25.82
N LYS A 191 9.39 -7.38 26.21
CA LYS A 191 9.69 -5.99 26.59
C LYS A 191 10.15 -5.10 25.41
N TYR A 192 10.22 -5.63 24.20
CA TYR A 192 10.57 -4.84 23.01
C TYR A 192 9.63 -3.63 22.89
N LEU A 193 10.17 -2.43 22.58
CA LEU A 193 9.47 -1.13 22.50
C LEU A 193 8.90 -0.56 23.80
N LEU A 194 9.00 -1.26 24.93
CA LEU A 194 8.48 -0.73 26.19
C LEU A 194 9.19 0.58 26.56
N THR A 195 10.52 0.57 26.59
CA THR A 195 11.34 1.74 26.93
C THR A 195 11.03 2.92 25.99
N GLU A 196 11.03 2.67 24.69
CA GLU A 196 10.80 3.69 23.67
C GLU A 196 9.38 4.25 23.73
N TYR A 197 8.38 3.43 24.10
CA TYR A 197 7.00 3.89 24.29
C TYR A 197 6.85 4.72 25.58
N LEU A 198 7.50 4.30 26.69
CA LEU A 198 7.48 5.03 27.96
C LEU A 198 8.09 6.43 27.85
N GLU A 199 9.08 6.64 26.95
CA GLU A 199 9.62 7.97 26.67
C GLU A 199 8.54 8.97 26.19
N TRP A 200 7.43 8.50 25.61
CA TRP A 200 6.29 9.31 25.18
C TRP A 200 5.30 9.63 26.30
N LEU A 201 5.47 9.09 27.50
CA LEU A 201 4.50 9.18 28.57
C LEU A 201 5.09 9.85 29.83
N PRO A 202 4.26 10.53 30.63
CA PRO A 202 4.67 10.99 31.96
C PRO A 202 5.07 9.81 32.85
N GLN A 203 6.08 10.00 33.69
CA GLN A 203 6.60 8.94 34.57
C GLN A 203 5.52 8.33 35.49
N ALA A 204 4.50 9.11 35.85
CA ALA A 204 3.39 8.70 36.72
C ALA A 204 2.59 7.50 36.18
N VAL A 205 2.54 7.28 34.85
CA VAL A 205 1.79 6.17 34.24
C VAL A 205 2.68 5.00 33.83
N HIS A 206 3.99 5.08 34.05
CA HIS A 206 4.93 4.06 33.58
C HIS A 206 4.66 2.68 34.20
N ALA A 207 4.45 2.62 35.52
CA ALA A 207 4.19 1.36 36.21
C ALA A 207 2.94 0.62 35.69
N ASP A 208 1.89 1.37 35.36
CA ASP A 208 0.65 0.80 34.82
C ASP A 208 0.86 0.22 33.41
N VAL A 209 1.60 0.95 32.57
CA VAL A 209 1.95 0.50 31.22
C VAL A 209 2.85 -0.73 31.26
N GLU A 210 3.88 -0.74 32.09
CA GLU A 210 4.79 -1.88 32.26
C GLU A 210 4.04 -3.14 32.70
N LYS A 211 3.08 -3.00 33.61
CA LYS A 211 2.26 -4.12 34.10
C LYS A 211 1.33 -4.68 33.01
N ALA A 212 0.86 -3.84 32.10
CA ALA A 212 -0.04 -4.22 31.01
C ALA A 212 0.68 -4.55 29.69
N TRP A 213 2.02 -4.54 29.69
CA TRP A 213 2.84 -4.79 28.50
C TRP A 213 3.08 -6.29 28.27
N PRO A 214 2.99 -6.81 27.02
CA PRO A 214 2.69 -6.11 25.78
C PRO A 214 1.17 -5.91 25.54
N PRO A 215 0.77 -4.88 24.78
CA PRO A 215 -0.63 -4.45 24.60
C PRO A 215 -1.40 -5.32 23.59
N THR A 216 -1.28 -6.64 23.68
CA THR A 216 -1.71 -7.60 22.65
C THR A 216 -3.09 -8.23 22.87
N GLY A 217 -3.73 -7.99 24.03
CA GLY A 217 -5.00 -8.63 24.36
C GLY A 217 -6.22 -7.90 23.79
N ASP A 218 -7.20 -8.68 23.31
CA ASP A 218 -8.47 -8.21 22.78
C ASP A 218 -9.42 -7.80 23.91
N HIS A 219 -9.74 -6.51 23.99
CA HIS A 219 -11.01 -6.01 24.53
C HIS A 219 -11.54 -4.97 23.56
#